data_AF-A0A0G0L6T6-F1
#
_entry.id   AF-A0A0G0L6T6-F1
#
_cell.length_a   1.000
_cell.length_b   1.000
_cell.length_c   1.000
_cell.angle_alpha   90.00
_cell.angle_beta   90.00
_cell.angle_gamma   90.00
#
_symmetry.space_group_name_H-M   'P 1'
#
loop_
_entity.id
_entity.type
_entity.pdbx_description
1 polymer ?
#
loop_
_entity_poly.entity_id
_entity_poly.type
_entity_poly.pdbx_seq_one_letter_code
_entity_poly.pdbx_strand_id
1 'polypeptide(L)'
;MTAKFPVNNEIEFNKFLVREYLKLGSVDEVFRYHHLDIPISYAQYQRILDKWGIIKAAGPNSKLSEVVNFLAKMVHEDIPLDKLYKKMPPSFITSAVTLYRVLSYIKEGVTRRLGTGLIITPFNSQKMVLTGRDVSTPRSYYGKPFSSISIPMGFSKINEKREDGILRILQQEVFTELAIDRNLPLSLIPTRPKPFMYLDIADVRVEVFQIKLPQKLSKLDNFQSYKLQDYEFLDLEKFGLVKDKKEFRAGVYEALTGYEKYLELKRKNVAFNPLQVKSEINYHFAQEVE
;
A
#
# COMPACT_ATOMS: atom_id res chain seq x y z
N MET A 1 38.21 8.53 -11.79
CA MET A 1 37.16 7.60 -11.31
C MET A 1 35.98 8.44 -10.87
N THR A 2 34.80 8.28 -11.46
CA THR A 2 33.56 8.85 -10.91
C THR A 2 33.21 8.10 -9.63
N ALA A 3 32.90 8.82 -8.55
CA ALA A 3 32.52 8.19 -7.30
C ALA A 3 31.16 7.48 -7.45
N LYS A 4 31.07 6.23 -6.97
CA LYS A 4 29.83 5.41 -7.02
C LYS A 4 28.68 5.99 -6.19
N PHE A 5 29.00 6.88 -5.25
CA PHE A 5 28.08 7.52 -4.32
C PHE A 5 28.44 9.01 -4.16
N PRO A 6 27.51 9.88 -3.70
CA PRO A 6 27.84 11.26 -3.35
C PRO A 6 28.96 11.32 -2.31
N VAL A 7 30.08 11.95 -2.65
CA VAL A 7 31.23 12.19 -1.77
C VAL A 7 31.31 13.66 -1.38
N ASN A 8 31.89 13.94 -0.22
CA ASN A 8 32.13 15.28 0.33
C ASN A 8 30.86 16.09 0.69
N ASN A 9 29.68 15.47 0.76
CA ASN A 9 28.46 16.09 1.28
C ASN A 9 27.60 15.07 2.05
N GLU A 10 27.56 15.20 3.39
CA GLU A 10 26.80 14.29 4.27
C GLU A 10 25.28 14.35 3.99
N ILE A 11 24.74 15.52 3.64
CA ILE A 11 23.31 15.71 3.39
C ILE A 11 22.90 14.98 2.12
N GLU A 12 23.65 15.15 1.03
CA GLU A 12 23.35 14.48 -0.25
C GLU A 12 23.63 12.97 -0.19
N PHE A 13 24.63 12.54 0.57
CA PHE A 13 24.84 11.11 0.85
C PHE A 13 23.66 10.52 1.66
N ASN A 14 23.19 11.20 2.71
CA ASN A 14 22.04 10.76 3.49
C ASN A 14 20.74 10.75 2.65
N LYS A 15 20.53 11.74 1.78
CA LYS A 15 19.42 11.75 0.80
C LYS A 15 19.50 10.56 -0.15
N PHE A 16 20.69 10.25 -0.68
CA PHE A 16 20.91 9.08 -1.53
C PHE A 16 20.51 7.78 -0.81
N LEU A 17 20.92 7.61 0.45
CA LEU A 17 20.53 6.44 1.24
C LEU A 17 19.01 6.38 1.45
N VAL A 18 18.38 7.48 1.86
CA VAL A 18 16.92 7.54 2.05
C VAL A 18 16.17 7.24 0.75
N ARG A 19 16.66 7.75 -0.39
CA ARG A 19 16.12 7.48 -1.72
C ARG A 19 16.18 5.98 -2.07
N GLU A 20 17.36 5.37 -1.95
CA GLU A 20 17.55 3.95 -2.24
C GLU A 20 16.71 3.07 -1.28
N TYR A 21 16.58 3.47 -0.01
CA TYR A 21 15.69 2.79 0.93
C TYR A 21 14.21 2.84 0.51
N LEU A 22 13.70 4.00 0.11
CA LEU A 22 12.30 4.16 -0.33
C LEU A 22 12.02 3.43 -1.64
N LYS A 23 13.02 3.28 -2.51
CA LYS A 23 12.98 2.55 -3.78
C LYS A 23 13.03 1.03 -3.60
N LEU A 24 13.91 0.53 -2.72
CA LEU A 24 14.17 -0.90 -2.54
C LEU A 24 13.43 -1.53 -1.34
N GLY A 25 12.82 -0.70 -0.49
CA GLY A 25 11.87 -1.10 0.57
C GLY A 25 12.47 -1.69 1.85
N SER A 26 13.74 -2.12 1.84
CA SER A 26 14.46 -2.57 3.03
C SER A 26 15.96 -2.29 2.94
N VAL A 27 16.61 -2.15 4.10
CA VAL A 27 18.07 -1.94 4.15
C VAL A 27 18.81 -3.17 3.60
N ASP A 28 18.28 -4.39 3.80
CA ASP A 28 18.86 -5.64 3.26
C ASP A 28 18.88 -5.66 1.73
N GLU A 29 17.80 -5.21 1.08
CA GLU A 29 17.74 -5.08 -0.39
C GLU A 29 18.70 -4.00 -0.89
N VAL A 30 18.81 -2.87 -0.17
CA VAL A 30 19.77 -1.80 -0.53
C VAL A 30 21.22 -2.30 -0.49
N PHE A 31 21.62 -2.97 0.59
CA PHE A 31 22.97 -3.54 0.69
C PHE A 31 23.21 -4.63 -0.37
N ARG A 32 22.22 -5.50 -0.66
CA ARG A 32 22.34 -6.50 -1.73
C ARG A 32 22.44 -5.90 -3.13
N TYR A 33 21.63 -4.90 -3.45
CA TYR A 33 21.62 -4.22 -4.74
C TYR A 33 22.96 -3.50 -5.03
N HIS A 34 23.58 -2.93 -4.00
CA HIS A 34 24.90 -2.29 -4.11
C HIS A 34 26.09 -3.23 -3.85
N HIS A 35 25.89 -4.55 -3.87
CA HIS A 35 26.94 -5.56 -3.64
C HIS A 35 27.73 -5.40 -2.33
N LEU A 36 27.09 -4.87 -1.29
CA LEU A 36 27.70 -4.50 0.01
C LEU A 36 28.70 -3.32 -0.04
N ASP A 37 28.85 -2.62 -1.17
CA ASP A 37 29.84 -1.53 -1.34
C ASP A 37 29.49 -0.21 -0.62
N ILE A 38 28.35 -0.14 0.07
CA ILE A 38 27.89 1.11 0.70
C ILE A 38 28.84 1.46 1.87
N PRO A 39 29.44 2.67 1.91
CA PRO A 39 30.54 2.99 2.83
C PRO A 39 30.06 3.32 4.28
N ILE A 40 29.01 2.64 4.75
CA ILE A 40 28.51 2.71 6.13
C ILE A 40 28.04 1.34 6.61
N SER A 41 28.08 1.12 7.92
CA SER A 41 27.50 -0.07 8.54
C SER A 41 25.98 -0.07 8.47
N TYR A 42 25.38 -1.27 8.55
CA TYR A 42 23.94 -1.46 8.67
C TYR A 42 23.32 -0.65 9.82
N ALA A 43 24.00 -0.59 10.98
CA ALA A 43 23.55 0.17 12.14
C ALA A 43 23.57 1.69 11.90
N GLN A 44 24.58 2.21 11.19
CA GLN A 44 24.60 3.63 10.77
C GLN A 44 23.46 3.93 9.79
N TYR A 45 23.20 3.04 8.82
CA TYR A 45 22.10 3.19 7.87
C TYR A 45 20.75 3.29 8.62
N GLN A 46 20.50 2.37 9.54
CA GLN A 46 19.28 2.36 10.35
C GLN A 46 19.11 3.67 11.15
N ARG A 47 20.20 4.19 11.76
CA ARG A 47 20.21 5.48 12.49
C ARG A 47 19.97 6.68 11.57
N ILE A 48 20.48 6.66 10.33
CA ILE A 48 20.24 7.72 9.34
C ILE A 48 18.75 7.79 9.02
N LEU A 49 18.09 6.66 8.74
CA LEU A 49 16.64 6.62 8.51
C LEU A 49 15.83 7.16 9.70
N ASP A 50 16.20 6.78 10.93
CA ASP A 50 15.53 7.27 12.15
C ASP A 50 15.72 8.78 12.33
N LYS A 51 16.96 9.29 12.18
CA LYS A 51 17.29 10.73 12.22
C LYS A 51 16.56 11.50 11.11
N TRP A 52 16.37 10.89 9.94
CA TRP A 52 15.67 11.50 8.82
C TRP A 52 14.16 11.60 9.05
N GLY A 53 13.59 10.69 9.86
CA GLY A 53 12.16 10.58 10.15
C GLY A 53 11.42 9.55 9.28
N ILE A 54 12.14 8.62 8.64
CA ILE A 54 11.55 7.64 7.71
C ILE A 54 10.99 6.45 8.48
N ILE A 55 9.68 6.20 8.33
CA ILE A 55 9.01 5.08 9.00
C ILE A 55 9.33 3.78 8.23
N LYS A 56 10.29 3.04 8.78
CA LYS A 56 10.80 1.77 8.22
C LYS A 56 9.68 0.75 8.02
N ALA A 57 9.64 0.14 6.83
CA ALA A 57 8.61 -0.79 6.36
C ALA A 57 8.26 -1.90 7.37
N ALA A 58 7.00 -2.35 7.36
CA ALA A 58 6.50 -3.46 8.17
C ALA A 58 6.96 -4.84 7.62
N GLY A 59 8.28 -5.00 7.49
CA GLY A 59 8.97 -6.21 7.02
C GLY A 59 8.82 -6.49 5.52
N PRO A 60 9.72 -7.31 4.94
CA PRO A 60 9.64 -7.75 3.54
C PRO A 60 8.60 -8.88 3.39
N ASN A 61 7.32 -8.58 3.64
CA ASN A 61 6.21 -9.50 3.37
C ASN A 61 5.83 -9.50 1.87
N SER A 62 6.82 -9.58 0.98
CA SER A 62 6.65 -9.74 -0.48
C SER A 62 5.85 -10.99 -0.84
N LYS A 63 5.88 -12.01 0.05
CA LYS A 63 5.04 -13.20 0.01
C LYS A 63 3.54 -12.92 0.12
N LEU A 64 3.13 -11.82 0.76
CA LEU A 64 1.71 -11.55 0.98
C LEU A 64 1.07 -10.80 -0.18
N SER A 65 1.77 -9.86 -0.81
CA SER A 65 1.30 -9.34 -2.10
C SER A 65 1.26 -10.46 -3.14
N GLU A 66 2.24 -11.37 -3.16
CA GLU A 66 2.17 -12.65 -3.88
C GLU A 66 0.89 -13.44 -3.57
N VAL A 67 0.56 -13.69 -2.29
CA VAL A 67 -0.63 -14.45 -1.87
C VAL A 67 -1.92 -13.74 -2.28
N VAL A 68 -2.07 -12.44 -1.98
CA VAL A 68 -3.30 -11.68 -2.31
C VAL A 68 -3.53 -11.65 -3.81
N ASN A 69 -2.49 -11.43 -4.62
CA ASN A 69 -2.61 -11.42 -6.07
C ASN A 69 -2.86 -12.84 -6.62
N PHE A 70 -2.21 -13.88 -6.08
CA PHE A 70 -2.47 -15.28 -6.43
C PHE A 70 -3.93 -15.64 -6.15
N LEU A 71 -4.46 -15.28 -4.97
CA LEU A 71 -5.84 -15.53 -4.58
C LEU A 71 -6.84 -14.72 -5.43
N ALA A 72 -6.56 -13.45 -5.72
CA ALA A 72 -7.35 -12.65 -6.66
C ALA A 72 -7.42 -13.31 -8.04
N LYS A 73 -6.28 -13.77 -8.57
CA LYS A 73 -6.20 -14.51 -9.84
C LYS A 73 -6.99 -15.81 -9.79
N MET A 74 -6.92 -16.52 -8.67
CA MET A 74 -7.63 -17.78 -8.44
C MET A 74 -9.15 -17.58 -8.52
N VAL A 75 -9.67 -16.49 -7.95
CA VAL A 75 -11.08 -16.04 -8.11
C VAL A 75 -11.38 -15.59 -9.54
N HIS A 76 -10.52 -14.77 -10.15
CA HIS A 76 -10.79 -14.17 -11.46
C HIS A 76 -10.74 -15.17 -12.63
N GLU A 77 -9.91 -16.21 -12.54
CA GLU A 77 -9.75 -17.24 -13.58
C GLU A 77 -10.54 -18.54 -13.28
N ASP A 78 -11.15 -18.65 -12.09
CA ASP A 78 -11.82 -19.86 -11.57
C ASP A 78 -10.95 -21.13 -11.70
N ILE A 79 -9.75 -21.08 -11.11
CA ILE A 79 -8.74 -22.16 -11.21
C ILE A 79 -8.42 -22.71 -9.81
N PRO A 80 -8.55 -24.03 -9.57
CA PRO A 80 -8.13 -24.64 -8.30
C PRO A 80 -6.66 -24.37 -7.93
N LEU A 81 -6.37 -24.21 -6.63
CA LEU A 81 -5.05 -23.82 -6.11
C LEU A 81 -3.90 -24.61 -6.72
N ASP A 82 -3.95 -25.95 -6.72
CA ASP A 82 -2.86 -26.78 -7.26
C ASP A 82 -2.62 -26.55 -8.76
N LYS A 83 -3.69 -26.31 -9.52
CA LYS A 83 -3.64 -26.08 -10.97
C LYS A 83 -3.11 -24.68 -11.29
N LEU A 84 -3.35 -23.70 -10.43
CA LEU A 84 -2.75 -22.36 -10.54
C LEU A 84 -1.29 -22.36 -10.04
N TYR A 85 -1.00 -23.02 -8.92
CA TYR A 85 0.32 -23.14 -8.31
C TYR A 85 1.33 -23.79 -9.25
N LYS A 86 0.96 -24.89 -9.92
CA LYS A 86 1.81 -25.55 -10.94
C LYS A 86 2.12 -24.67 -12.16
N LYS A 87 1.37 -23.59 -12.38
CA LYS A 87 1.64 -22.58 -13.44
C LYS A 87 2.49 -21.40 -12.93
N MET A 88 2.83 -21.34 -11.64
CA MET A 88 3.65 -20.25 -11.10
C MET A 88 5.12 -20.41 -11.53
N PRO A 89 5.82 -19.32 -11.86
CA PRO A 89 7.21 -19.39 -12.27
C PRO A 89 8.14 -19.69 -11.08
N PRO A 90 9.40 -20.09 -11.32
CA PRO A 90 10.40 -20.34 -10.27
C PRO A 90 10.71 -19.14 -9.36
N SER A 91 10.30 -17.93 -9.75
CA SER A 91 10.40 -16.74 -8.90
C SER A 91 9.34 -16.68 -7.78
N PHE A 92 8.43 -17.65 -7.67
CA PHE A 92 7.39 -17.68 -6.64
C PHE A 92 7.97 -18.20 -5.34
N ILE A 93 8.07 -17.33 -4.33
CA ILE A 93 8.75 -17.66 -3.06
C ILE A 93 7.74 -18.15 -2.01
N THR A 94 6.45 -18.11 -2.33
CA THR A 94 5.36 -18.55 -1.45
C THR A 94 5.05 -20.02 -1.71
N SER A 95 5.32 -20.87 -0.73
CA SER A 95 4.98 -22.30 -0.74
C SER A 95 3.45 -22.54 -0.79
N ALA A 96 3.01 -23.62 -1.45
CA ALA A 96 1.62 -24.07 -1.41
C ALA A 96 1.04 -24.20 0.02
N VAL A 97 1.80 -24.74 0.97
CA VAL A 97 1.42 -24.83 2.39
C VAL A 97 1.06 -23.47 3.00
N THR A 98 1.77 -22.40 2.61
CA THR A 98 1.45 -21.03 3.05
C THR A 98 0.16 -20.53 2.43
N LEU A 99 -0.12 -20.84 1.17
CA LEU A 99 -1.39 -20.48 0.50
C LEU A 99 -2.58 -21.19 1.14
N TYR A 100 -2.51 -22.51 1.34
CA TYR A 100 -3.55 -23.27 2.05
C TYR A 100 -3.80 -22.75 3.47
N ARG A 101 -2.75 -22.40 4.19
CA ARG A 101 -2.87 -21.80 5.52
C ARG A 101 -3.59 -20.44 5.49
N VAL A 102 -3.34 -19.60 4.49
CA VAL A 102 -4.06 -18.33 4.33
C VAL A 102 -5.52 -18.57 3.92
N LEU A 103 -5.79 -19.54 3.02
CA LEU A 103 -7.17 -19.96 2.71
C LEU A 103 -7.92 -20.45 3.97
N SER A 104 -7.28 -21.25 4.83
CA SER A 104 -7.87 -21.67 6.11
C SER A 104 -8.29 -20.46 6.94
N TYR A 105 -7.41 -19.47 7.09
CA TYR A 105 -7.74 -18.25 7.85
C TYR A 105 -8.83 -17.40 7.19
N ILE A 106 -8.92 -17.38 5.85
CA ILE A 106 -10.03 -16.74 5.13
C ILE A 106 -11.36 -17.46 5.44
N LYS A 107 -11.38 -18.80 5.38
CA LYS A 107 -12.56 -19.62 5.69
C LYS A 107 -12.97 -19.52 7.16
N GLU A 108 -12.00 -19.46 8.08
CA GLU A 108 -12.20 -19.21 9.52
C GLU A 108 -12.59 -17.74 9.84
N GLY A 109 -12.49 -16.82 8.87
CA GLY A 109 -12.74 -15.39 9.07
C GLY A 109 -11.67 -14.66 9.92
N VAL A 110 -10.47 -15.21 10.05
CA VAL A 110 -9.38 -14.75 10.92
C VAL A 110 -8.38 -13.87 10.17
N THR A 111 -8.37 -12.57 10.47
CA THR A 111 -7.29 -11.67 10.04
C THR A 111 -6.11 -11.72 11.02
N ARG A 112 -4.89 -11.98 10.52
CA ARG A 112 -3.67 -12.09 11.34
C ARG A 112 -2.69 -10.93 11.16
N ARG A 113 -2.93 -10.06 10.19
CA ARG A 113 -2.02 -8.99 9.76
C ARG A 113 -2.75 -7.66 9.64
N LEU A 114 -2.00 -6.57 9.74
CA LEU A 114 -2.54 -5.22 9.64
C LEU A 114 -2.00 -4.48 8.41
N GLY A 115 -2.84 -3.63 7.83
CA GLY A 115 -2.47 -2.65 6.82
C GLY A 115 -3.05 -1.28 7.10
N THR A 116 -2.54 -0.27 6.42
CA THR A 116 -3.06 1.10 6.41
C THR A 116 -3.35 1.49 4.97
N GLY A 117 -4.58 1.97 4.71
CA GLY A 117 -4.99 2.56 3.45
C GLY A 117 -5.41 4.02 3.62
N LEU A 118 -5.13 4.86 2.63
CA LEU A 118 -5.48 6.28 2.66
C LEU A 118 -6.43 6.63 1.52
N ILE A 119 -7.60 7.15 1.86
CA ILE A 119 -8.41 7.95 0.95
C ILE A 119 -7.93 9.40 1.07
N ILE A 120 -7.22 9.87 0.05
CA ILE A 120 -6.66 11.23 0.01
C ILE A 120 -7.53 12.08 -0.91
N THR A 121 -8.03 13.22 -0.44
CA THR A 121 -8.87 14.13 -1.25
C THR A 121 -8.23 15.51 -1.38
N PRO A 122 -8.44 16.23 -2.49
CA PRO A 122 -7.92 17.58 -2.66
C PRO A 122 -8.64 18.57 -1.73
N PHE A 123 -8.11 19.79 -1.64
CA PHE A 123 -8.66 20.85 -0.79
C PHE A 123 -10.11 21.25 -1.15
N ASN A 124 -10.45 21.23 -2.44
CA ASN A 124 -11.69 21.76 -2.99
C ASN A 124 -12.83 20.73 -3.16
N SER A 125 -12.56 19.42 -3.07
CA SER A 125 -13.59 18.39 -3.21
C SER A 125 -13.32 17.19 -2.32
N GLN A 126 -14.38 16.66 -1.68
CA GLN A 126 -14.34 15.38 -0.97
C GLN A 126 -14.74 14.19 -1.85
N LYS A 127 -15.32 14.44 -3.04
CA LYS A 127 -15.72 13.41 -4.02
C LYS A 127 -14.62 13.04 -5.01
N MET A 128 -13.50 13.76 -4.98
CA MET A 128 -12.31 13.44 -5.75
C MET A 128 -11.32 12.70 -4.85
N VAL A 129 -10.88 11.50 -5.26
CA VAL A 129 -9.95 10.66 -4.51
C VAL A 129 -8.66 10.47 -5.30
N LEU A 130 -7.50 10.67 -4.67
CA LEU A 130 -6.21 10.43 -5.28
C LEU A 130 -6.03 8.93 -5.54
N THR A 131 -5.85 8.59 -6.80
CA THR A 131 -5.47 7.27 -7.28
C THR A 131 -4.16 7.36 -8.06
N GLY A 132 -3.47 6.24 -8.20
CA GLY A 132 -2.33 6.09 -9.09
C GLY A 132 -2.23 4.64 -9.55
N ARG A 133 -1.45 4.38 -10.59
CA ARG A 133 -1.26 3.04 -11.13
C ARG A 133 -0.11 2.33 -10.43
N ASP A 134 -0.34 1.10 -9.98
CA ASP A 134 0.67 0.30 -9.29
C ASP A 134 1.71 -0.24 -10.29
N VAL A 135 2.91 0.35 -10.23
CA VAL A 135 4.09 -0.02 -11.02
C VAL A 135 5.12 -0.81 -10.20
N SER A 136 4.83 -1.08 -8.92
CA SER A 136 5.77 -1.79 -8.04
C SER A 136 6.10 -3.17 -8.62
N THR A 137 7.42 -3.45 -8.70
CA THR A 137 8.07 -4.33 -9.68
C THR A 137 7.18 -5.49 -10.11
N PRO A 138 6.71 -5.51 -11.37
CA PRO A 138 5.58 -6.34 -11.76
C PRO A 138 5.90 -7.81 -11.58
N ARG A 139 5.20 -8.35 -10.59
CA ARG A 139 4.91 -9.76 -10.44
C ARG A 139 3.79 -10.11 -11.42
N SER A 140 4.13 -10.05 -12.72
CA SER A 140 3.23 -10.22 -13.86
C SER A 140 2.56 -11.60 -13.91
N TYR A 141 3.31 -12.67 -13.61
CA TYR A 141 2.78 -14.04 -13.57
C TYR A 141 1.72 -14.26 -12.47
N TYR A 142 1.70 -13.40 -11.46
CA TYR A 142 0.99 -13.59 -10.18
C TYR A 142 -0.38 -12.93 -10.15
N GLY A 143 -0.87 -12.40 -11.28
CA GLY A 143 -2.22 -11.86 -11.36
C GLY A 143 -2.39 -10.44 -10.85
N LYS A 144 -1.29 -9.67 -10.70
CA LYS A 144 -1.43 -8.22 -10.82
C LYS A 144 -1.87 -7.91 -12.26
N PRO A 145 -2.99 -7.22 -12.50
CA PRO A 145 -3.13 -6.43 -13.71
C PRO A 145 -1.96 -5.44 -13.73
N PHE A 146 -1.17 -5.44 -14.80
CA PHE A 146 -0.16 -4.39 -14.96
C PHE A 146 -0.85 -3.03 -14.97
N SER A 147 -0.33 -2.05 -14.22
CA SER A 147 -0.93 -0.71 -14.13
C SER A 147 -2.32 -0.68 -13.47
N SER A 148 -2.61 -1.61 -12.54
CA SER A 148 -3.86 -1.60 -11.76
C SER A 148 -4.02 -0.31 -10.95
N ILE A 149 -5.22 0.27 -10.99
CA ILE A 149 -5.58 1.47 -10.24
C ILE A 149 -5.56 1.17 -8.74
N SER A 150 -4.83 1.99 -7.97
CA SER A 150 -4.67 1.86 -6.52
C SER A 150 -4.88 3.20 -5.83
N ILE A 151 -5.43 3.17 -4.63
CA ILE A 151 -5.19 4.22 -3.62
C ILE A 151 -3.85 3.94 -2.91
N PRO A 152 -3.23 4.92 -2.22
CA PRO A 152 -2.05 4.68 -1.39
C PRO A 152 -2.38 3.70 -0.24
N MET A 153 -1.73 2.53 -0.21
CA MET A 153 -1.99 1.49 0.81
C MET A 153 -0.89 0.42 0.94
N GLY A 154 -0.57 0.07 2.18
CA GLY A 154 0.52 -0.86 2.50
C GLY A 154 0.42 -1.48 3.91
N PHE A 155 1.43 -2.28 4.26
CA PHE A 155 1.45 -3.02 5.52
C PHE A 155 1.88 -2.17 6.72
N SER A 156 1.30 -2.49 7.87
CA SER A 156 1.59 -1.86 9.16
C SER A 156 2.01 -2.93 10.18
N LYS A 157 2.81 -2.56 11.17
CA LYS A 157 3.20 -3.52 12.22
C LYS A 157 2.03 -3.74 13.18
N ILE A 158 1.95 -4.95 13.74
CA ILE A 158 1.05 -5.23 14.86
C ILE A 158 1.48 -4.33 16.03
N ASN A 159 0.56 -3.53 16.57
CA ASN A 159 0.77 -2.49 17.57
C ASN A 159 1.57 -1.25 17.10
N GLU A 160 1.64 -0.97 15.79
CA GLU A 160 2.10 0.32 15.27
C GLU A 160 1.12 1.45 15.64
N LYS A 161 1.63 2.67 15.88
CA LYS A 161 0.74 3.84 16.00
C LYS A 161 0.14 4.15 14.63
N ARG A 162 -1.14 4.52 14.61
CA ARG A 162 -1.84 4.84 13.36
C ARG A 162 -1.21 6.03 12.64
N GLU A 163 -0.70 7.00 13.39
CA GLU A 163 0.08 8.12 12.87
C GLU A 163 1.32 7.66 12.08
N ASP A 164 2.06 6.67 12.60
CA ASP A 164 3.23 6.09 11.93
C ASP A 164 2.83 5.30 10.68
N GLY A 165 1.71 4.57 10.73
CA GLY A 165 1.12 3.88 9.58
C GLY A 165 0.70 4.84 8.46
N ILE A 166 0.07 5.96 8.79
CA ILE A 166 -0.29 7.01 7.81
C ILE A 166 0.98 7.67 7.25
N LEU A 167 1.93 8.05 8.11
CA LEU A 167 3.20 8.66 7.72
C LEU A 167 3.99 7.78 6.74
N ARG A 168 4.06 6.47 7.03
CA ARG A 168 4.63 5.44 6.15
C ARG A 168 4.06 5.49 4.74
N ILE A 169 2.74 5.52 4.60
CA ILE A 169 2.09 5.52 3.28
C ILE A 169 2.32 6.86 2.57
N LEU A 170 2.23 7.99 3.30
CA LEU A 170 2.55 9.31 2.74
C LEU A 170 4.00 9.37 2.23
N GLN A 171 4.97 8.84 2.96
CA GLN A 171 6.39 8.81 2.57
C GLN A 171 6.68 7.88 1.37
N GLN A 172 6.03 6.71 1.31
CA GLN A 172 6.36 5.67 0.33
C GLN A 172 5.51 5.72 -0.96
N GLU A 173 4.28 6.22 -0.89
CA GLU A 173 3.26 6.06 -1.95
C GLU A 173 2.54 7.36 -2.32
N VAL A 174 3.01 8.52 -1.84
CA VAL A 174 2.42 9.84 -2.17
C VAL A 174 3.48 10.92 -2.35
N PHE A 175 4.36 11.11 -1.38
CA PHE A 175 5.23 12.29 -1.25
C PHE A 175 6.70 11.89 -1.10
N THR A 176 7.19 10.97 -1.94
CA THR A 176 8.52 10.36 -1.78
C THR A 176 9.67 11.36 -1.86
N GLU A 177 9.70 12.29 -2.80
CA GLU A 177 10.78 13.31 -2.82
C GLU A 177 10.65 14.32 -1.67
N LEU A 178 9.43 14.72 -1.24
CA LEU A 178 9.29 15.54 -0.02
C LEU A 178 9.77 14.80 1.24
N ALA A 179 9.68 13.48 1.29
CA ALA A 179 10.26 12.67 2.36
C ALA A 179 11.81 12.59 2.27
N ILE A 180 12.36 12.47 1.06
CA ILE A 180 13.81 12.53 0.80
C ILE A 180 14.36 13.90 1.21
N ASP A 181 13.68 14.99 0.88
CA ASP A 181 14.09 16.36 1.21
C ASP A 181 13.73 16.80 2.66
N ARG A 182 13.10 15.93 3.46
CA ARG A 182 12.60 16.21 4.83
C ARG A 182 11.59 17.36 4.92
N ASN A 183 10.89 17.64 3.82
CA ASN A 183 9.91 18.73 3.69
C ASN A 183 8.45 18.26 3.75
N LEU A 184 8.20 16.97 4.02
CA LEU A 184 6.84 16.41 4.21
C LEU A 184 6.16 17.03 5.45
N PRO A 185 5.05 17.78 5.32
CA PRO A 185 4.41 18.41 6.47
C PRO A 185 3.63 17.39 7.31
N LEU A 186 4.12 17.12 8.52
CA LEU A 186 3.50 16.18 9.46
C LEU A 186 2.09 16.61 9.92
N SER A 187 1.73 17.89 9.77
CA SER A 187 0.39 18.42 10.05
C SER A 187 -0.71 17.86 9.14
N LEU A 188 -0.36 17.11 8.09
CA LEU A 188 -1.32 16.31 7.31
C LEU A 188 -1.92 15.14 8.10
N ILE A 189 -1.24 14.68 9.15
CA ILE A 189 -1.62 13.50 9.92
C ILE A 189 -2.51 13.96 11.08
N PRO A 190 -3.78 13.54 11.14
CA PRO A 190 -4.65 13.90 12.26
C PRO A 190 -4.14 13.29 13.57
N THR A 191 -4.16 14.06 14.65
CA THR A 191 -3.86 13.55 16.00
C THR A 191 -4.87 12.49 16.41
N ARG A 192 -4.42 11.31 16.86
CA ARG A 192 -5.26 10.15 17.22
C ARG A 192 -6.26 9.79 16.11
N PRO A 193 -5.77 9.47 14.89
CA PRO A 193 -6.61 9.28 13.74
C PRO A 193 -7.49 8.04 13.94
N LYS A 194 -8.75 8.15 13.52
CA LYS A 194 -9.73 7.05 13.54
C LYS A 194 -9.97 6.58 12.11
N PRO A 195 -9.88 5.28 11.81
CA PRO A 195 -10.27 4.79 10.50
C PRO A 195 -11.77 5.00 10.32
N PHE A 196 -12.20 5.30 9.10
CA PHE A 196 -13.63 5.33 8.77
C PHE A 196 -14.14 3.95 8.34
N MET A 197 -13.23 3.05 7.99
CA MET A 197 -13.51 1.69 7.55
C MET A 197 -12.38 0.74 7.96
N TYR A 198 -12.74 -0.48 8.30
CA TYR A 198 -11.85 -1.64 8.32
C TYR A 198 -12.22 -2.52 7.13
N LEU A 199 -11.23 -2.87 6.32
CA LEU A 199 -11.38 -3.68 5.13
C LEU A 199 -10.54 -4.95 5.26
N ASP A 200 -11.20 -6.10 5.29
CA ASP A 200 -10.54 -7.40 5.37
C ASP A 200 -10.24 -7.93 3.96
N ILE A 201 -8.95 -8.11 3.64
CA ILE A 201 -8.43 -8.62 2.37
C ILE A 201 -7.53 -9.82 2.66
N ALA A 202 -7.93 -11.02 2.23
CA ALA A 202 -7.27 -12.27 2.60
C ALA A 202 -7.10 -12.40 4.13
N ASP A 203 -5.87 -12.58 4.66
CA ASP A 203 -5.54 -12.63 6.10
C ASP A 203 -5.22 -11.24 6.71
N VAL A 204 -5.51 -10.14 6.00
CA VAL A 204 -5.13 -8.76 6.36
C VAL A 204 -6.36 -7.94 6.71
N ARG A 205 -6.32 -7.27 7.86
CA ARG A 205 -7.24 -6.16 8.19
C ARG A 205 -6.58 -4.83 7.86
N VAL A 206 -7.13 -4.11 6.89
CA VAL A 206 -6.67 -2.77 6.50
C VAL A 206 -7.49 -1.72 7.23
N GLU A 207 -6.84 -0.90 8.05
CA GLU A 207 -7.45 0.32 8.60
C GLU A 207 -7.40 1.43 7.55
N VAL A 208 -8.56 1.97 7.15
CA VAL A 208 -8.64 2.99 6.08
C VAL A 208 -9.03 4.35 6.64
N PHE A 209 -8.21 5.36 6.33
CA PHE A 209 -8.29 6.72 6.86
C PHE A 209 -8.60 7.74 5.76
N GLN A 210 -9.29 8.83 6.13
CA GLN A 210 -9.50 9.98 5.25
C GLN A 210 -8.43 11.05 5.54
N ILE A 211 -7.69 11.49 4.52
CA ILE A 211 -6.74 12.60 4.58
C ILE A 211 -7.19 13.68 3.59
N LYS A 212 -7.52 14.87 4.08
CA LYS A 212 -7.82 16.02 3.21
C LYS A 212 -6.56 16.86 3.02
N LEU A 213 -6.13 17.05 1.77
CA LEU A 213 -4.95 17.84 1.46
C LEU A 213 -5.22 19.36 1.60
N PRO A 214 -4.22 20.15 2.02
CA PRO A 214 -4.24 21.60 1.88
C PRO A 214 -4.06 21.99 0.41
N GLN A 215 -4.47 23.21 0.07
CA GLN A 215 -4.44 23.71 -1.32
C GLN A 215 -3.07 23.60 -1.97
N LYS A 216 -1.98 23.89 -1.24
CA LYS A 216 -0.60 23.83 -1.75
C LYS A 216 -0.19 22.43 -2.25
N LEU A 217 -0.69 21.37 -1.59
CA LEU A 217 -0.37 19.98 -1.91
C LEU A 217 -1.42 19.29 -2.79
N SER A 218 -2.49 19.99 -3.16
CA SER A 218 -3.59 19.41 -3.96
C SER A 218 -3.29 19.34 -5.47
N LYS A 219 -2.09 19.75 -5.92
CA LYS A 219 -1.67 19.61 -7.33
C LYS A 219 -1.01 18.25 -7.55
N LEU A 220 -1.27 17.64 -8.72
CA LEU A 220 -0.74 16.32 -9.09
C LEU A 220 0.80 16.30 -9.09
N ASP A 221 1.46 17.39 -9.49
CA ASP A 221 2.92 17.53 -9.53
C ASP A 221 3.61 17.36 -8.16
N ASN A 222 2.88 17.39 -7.05
CA ASN A 222 3.43 17.09 -5.72
C ASN A 222 3.54 15.58 -5.46
N PHE A 223 2.89 14.73 -6.26
CA PHE A 223 2.77 13.30 -6.00
C PHE A 223 3.82 12.51 -6.76
N GLN A 224 4.65 11.78 -6.00
CA GLN A 224 5.72 10.96 -6.55
C GLN A 224 5.99 9.77 -5.64
N SER A 225 6.21 8.61 -6.26
CA SER A 225 6.58 7.36 -5.61
C SER A 225 7.33 6.45 -6.58
N TYR A 226 8.08 5.48 -6.05
CA TYR A 226 8.64 4.36 -6.81
C TYR A 226 7.68 3.18 -6.97
N LYS A 227 6.47 3.27 -6.40
CA LYS A 227 5.45 2.21 -6.38
C LYS A 227 4.17 2.58 -7.12
N LEU A 228 3.73 3.84 -7.00
CA LEU A 228 2.58 4.38 -7.70
C LEU A 228 3.04 5.47 -8.68
N GLN A 229 2.54 5.43 -9.90
CA GLN A 229 2.76 6.43 -10.95
C GLN A 229 1.42 6.89 -11.53
N ASP A 230 1.46 7.82 -12.50
CA ASP A 230 0.28 8.31 -13.23
C ASP A 230 -0.86 8.72 -12.29
N TYR A 231 -0.53 9.57 -11.30
CA TYR A 231 -1.49 10.02 -10.31
C TYR A 231 -2.60 10.85 -10.94
N GLU A 232 -3.83 10.53 -10.56
CA GLU A 232 -5.02 11.27 -10.96
C GLU A 232 -5.98 11.42 -9.77
N PHE A 233 -6.91 12.36 -9.87
CA PHE A 233 -8.03 12.43 -8.94
C PHE A 233 -9.25 11.78 -9.58
N LEU A 234 -9.57 10.56 -9.14
CA LEU A 234 -10.76 9.83 -9.53
C LEU A 234 -12.00 10.48 -8.95
N ASP A 235 -12.99 10.73 -9.80
CA ASP A 235 -14.29 11.29 -9.46
C ASP A 235 -15.26 10.19 -9.05
N LEU A 236 -15.69 10.19 -7.78
CA LEU A 236 -16.59 9.15 -7.25
C LEU A 236 -17.96 9.13 -7.95
N GLU A 237 -18.43 10.24 -8.50
CA GLU A 237 -19.69 10.26 -9.26
C GLU A 237 -19.58 9.48 -10.57
N LYS A 238 -18.35 9.37 -11.11
CA LYS A 238 -18.04 8.60 -12.33
C LYS A 238 -17.56 7.18 -12.00
N PHE A 239 -17.00 6.97 -10.81
CA PHE A 239 -16.57 5.64 -10.32
C PHE A 239 -17.71 4.61 -10.36
N GLY A 240 -18.93 4.99 -10.00
CA GLY A 240 -20.11 4.11 -10.09
C GLY A 240 -20.45 3.65 -11.53
N LEU A 241 -19.87 4.28 -12.56
CA LEU A 241 -20.01 3.90 -13.97
C LEU A 241 -18.87 2.98 -14.46
N VAL A 242 -17.83 2.75 -13.66
CA VAL A 242 -16.70 1.89 -14.02
C VAL A 242 -17.16 0.43 -14.01
N LYS A 243 -17.21 -0.17 -15.20
CA LYS A 243 -17.78 -1.51 -15.40
C LYS A 243 -16.84 -2.65 -15.03
N ASP A 244 -15.52 -2.44 -15.08
CA ASP A 244 -14.56 -3.51 -14.80
C ASP A 244 -13.81 -3.30 -13.47
N LYS A 245 -14.19 -4.09 -12.47
CA LYS A 245 -13.50 -4.15 -11.17
C LYS A 245 -12.06 -4.65 -11.28
N LYS A 246 -11.72 -5.39 -12.35
CA LYS A 246 -10.40 -5.99 -12.57
C LYS A 246 -9.31 -4.96 -12.87
N GLU A 247 -9.68 -3.72 -13.20
CA GLU A 247 -8.71 -2.62 -13.31
C GLU A 247 -8.16 -2.18 -11.95
N PHE A 248 -8.85 -2.47 -10.85
CA PHE A 248 -8.44 -2.07 -9.50
C PHE A 248 -7.58 -3.13 -8.82
N ARG A 249 -6.62 -2.68 -8.01
CA ARG A 249 -5.94 -3.54 -7.04
C ARG A 249 -6.96 -4.05 -6.00
N ALA A 250 -6.80 -5.30 -5.57
CA ALA A 250 -7.70 -5.95 -4.61
C ALA A 250 -8.01 -5.06 -3.38
N GLY A 251 -9.29 -4.91 -3.04
CA GLY A 251 -9.76 -4.07 -1.94
C GLY A 251 -9.92 -2.57 -2.26
N VAL A 252 -9.38 -2.07 -3.38
CA VAL A 252 -9.46 -0.64 -3.71
C VAL A 252 -10.87 -0.25 -4.15
N TYR A 253 -11.54 -1.10 -4.93
CA TYR A 253 -12.94 -0.89 -5.32
C TYR A 253 -13.84 -0.80 -4.09
N GLU A 254 -13.72 -1.75 -3.17
CA GLU A 254 -14.48 -1.80 -1.92
C GLU A 254 -14.18 -0.61 -1.01
N ALA A 255 -12.94 -0.11 -0.99
CA ALA A 255 -12.57 1.09 -0.24
C ALA A 255 -13.19 2.38 -0.81
N LEU A 256 -13.29 2.50 -2.14
CA LEU A 256 -13.94 3.63 -2.80
C LEU A 256 -15.46 3.62 -2.58
N THR A 257 -16.13 2.48 -2.77
CA THR A 257 -17.57 2.32 -2.44
C THR A 257 -17.85 2.54 -0.95
N GLY A 258 -16.99 2.02 -0.07
CA GLY A 258 -17.08 2.25 1.37
C GLY A 258 -16.92 3.72 1.74
N TYR A 259 -16.04 4.45 1.05
CA TYR A 259 -15.86 5.88 1.26
C TYR A 259 -17.02 6.73 0.73
N GLU A 260 -17.63 6.37 -0.40
CA GLU A 260 -18.87 7.00 -0.88
C GLU A 260 -20.00 6.86 0.16
N LYS A 261 -20.22 5.64 0.67
CA LYS A 261 -21.17 5.37 1.76
C LYS A 261 -20.84 6.13 3.04
N TYR A 262 -19.56 6.29 3.37
CA TYR A 262 -19.11 7.12 4.49
C TYR A 262 -19.50 8.60 4.31
N LEU A 263 -19.33 9.16 3.10
CA LEU A 263 -19.74 10.54 2.80
C LEU A 263 -21.26 10.70 2.90
N GLU A 264 -22.04 9.71 2.46
CA GLU A 264 -23.50 9.71 2.63
C GLU A 264 -23.93 9.77 4.10
N LEU A 265 -23.36 8.90 4.94
CA LEU A 265 -23.69 8.82 6.37
C LEU A 265 -23.29 10.10 7.10
N LYS A 266 -22.13 10.66 6.75
CA LYS A 266 -21.65 11.95 7.25
C LYS A 266 -22.57 13.11 6.84
N ARG A 267 -23.05 13.14 5.59
CA ARG A 267 -24.05 14.11 5.11
C ARG A 267 -25.39 13.98 5.86
N LYS A 268 -25.80 12.76 6.19
CA LYS A 268 -27.01 12.45 6.98
C LYS A 268 -26.81 12.73 8.50
N ASN A 269 -25.63 13.19 8.92
CA ASN A 269 -25.22 13.44 10.31
C ASN A 269 -25.46 12.25 11.26
N VAL A 270 -25.38 11.02 10.73
CA VAL A 270 -25.55 9.79 11.51
C VAL A 270 -24.23 9.48 12.21
N ALA A 271 -24.28 9.21 13.51
CA ALA A 271 -23.14 8.61 14.21
C ALA A 271 -23.01 7.13 13.80
N PHE A 272 -21.88 6.74 13.22
CA PHE A 272 -21.61 5.36 12.83
C PHE A 272 -20.26 4.90 13.40
N ASN A 273 -20.21 3.61 13.75
CA ASN A 273 -18.95 2.90 13.92
C ASN A 273 -18.25 2.75 12.56
N PRO A 274 -16.91 2.67 12.51
CA PRO A 274 -16.19 2.47 11.26
C PRO A 274 -16.73 1.26 10.49
N LEU A 275 -16.98 1.46 9.20
CA LEU A 275 -17.56 0.46 8.32
C LEU A 275 -16.73 -0.84 8.36
N GLN A 276 -17.40 -1.99 8.47
CA GLN A 276 -16.74 -3.30 8.37
C GLN A 276 -17.03 -3.84 6.97
N VAL A 277 -15.98 -4.07 6.19
CA VAL A 277 -16.09 -4.55 4.80
C VAL A 277 -15.15 -5.74 4.62
N LYS A 278 -15.60 -6.77 3.92
CA LYS A 278 -14.75 -7.86 3.43
C LYS A 278 -14.59 -7.71 1.92
N SER A 279 -13.39 -7.98 1.40
CA SER A 279 -13.16 -7.97 -0.05
C SER A 279 -13.89 -9.12 -0.75
N GLU A 280 -14.15 -8.99 -2.06
CA GLU A 280 -14.79 -10.04 -2.86
C GLU A 280 -14.02 -11.38 -2.81
N ILE A 281 -12.70 -11.30 -2.70
CA ILE A 281 -11.80 -12.47 -2.54
C ILE A 281 -12.15 -13.27 -1.28
N ASN A 282 -12.48 -12.60 -0.17
CA ASN A 282 -12.86 -13.27 1.07
C ASN A 282 -14.25 -13.90 0.98
N TYR A 283 -15.20 -13.30 0.25
CA TYR A 283 -16.52 -13.88 0.06
C TYR A 283 -16.46 -15.16 -0.80
N HIS A 284 -15.73 -15.11 -1.93
CA HIS A 284 -15.61 -16.26 -2.83
C HIS A 284 -15.12 -17.52 -2.11
N PHE A 285 -14.05 -17.42 -1.32
CA PHE A 285 -13.51 -18.58 -0.60
C PHE A 285 -14.30 -18.96 0.66
N ALA A 286 -15.10 -18.06 1.22
CA ALA A 286 -15.99 -18.38 2.33
C ALA A 286 -17.28 -19.10 1.87
N GLN A 287 -17.68 -18.93 0.60
CA GLN A 287 -18.90 -19.51 0.03
C GLN A 287 -18.73 -20.90 -0.61
N GLU A 288 -17.50 -21.43 -0.72
CA GLU A 288 -17.23 -22.84 -1.06
C GLU A 288 -17.58 -23.82 0.08
N VAL A 289 -18.67 -23.58 0.82
CA VAL A 289 -19.17 -24.40 1.94
C VAL A 289 -20.69 -24.50 1.87
N GLU A 290 -21.20 -24.94 0.71
CA GLU A 290 -22.47 -25.66 0.54
C GLU A 290 -22.25 -26.83 -0.42
#